data_AF-A0AAV7XU22-F1
#
_entry.id   AF-A0AAV7XU22-F1
#
_cell.length_a   1.000
_cell.length_b   1.000
_cell.length_c   1.000
_cell.angle_alpha   90.00
_cell.angle_beta   90.00
_cell.angle_gamma   90.00
#
_symmetry.space_group_name_H-M   'P 1'
#
loop_
_entity.id
_entity.type
_entity.pdbx_description
1 polymer ?
#
loop_
_entity_poly.entity_id
_entity_poly.type
_entity_poly.pdbx_seq_one_letter_code
_entity_poly.pdbx_strand_id
1 'polypeptide(L)'
;MPIVPKQFMHVGGLVALVGAACYGAIVYPMNHAAEYRRIQEETRKNIDREQIQPGGMRIWSDPFKERVKEEPLFIQRARKQE
;
A
#
# COMPACT_ATOMS: atom_id res chain seq x y z
N MET A 1 -1.41 -11.43 42.29
CA MET A 1 -1.13 -10.61 41.08
C MET A 1 -0.39 -11.50 40.10
N PRO A 2 -0.78 -11.56 38.80
CA PRO A 2 -0.03 -12.32 37.83
C PRO A 2 1.38 -11.72 37.71
N ILE A 3 2.40 -12.56 37.90
CA ILE A 3 3.80 -12.18 37.80
C ILE A 3 4.14 -12.14 36.30
N VAL A 4 3.98 -10.98 35.68
CA VAL A 4 4.36 -10.79 34.27
C VAL A 4 5.88 -10.79 34.19
N PRO A 5 6.51 -11.65 33.37
CA PRO A 5 7.96 -11.68 33.26
C PRO A 5 8.45 -10.33 32.72
N LYS A 6 9.50 -9.78 33.33
CA LYS A 6 10.07 -8.46 32.97
C LYS A 6 10.37 -8.32 31.46
N GLN A 7 10.71 -9.42 30.80
CA GLN A 7 10.93 -9.48 29.34
C GLN A 7 9.70 -9.06 28.52
N PHE A 8 8.49 -9.44 28.97
CA PHE A 8 7.24 -9.08 28.29
C PHE A 8 6.93 -7.58 28.38
N MET A 9 7.30 -6.91 29.48
CA MET A 9 7.16 -5.45 29.59
C MET A 9 8.06 -4.72 28.59
N HIS A 10 9.30 -5.18 28.41
CA HIS A 10 10.24 -4.58 27.45
C HIS A 10 9.78 -4.75 26.01
N VAL A 11 9.36 -5.97 25.63
CA VAL A 11 8.84 -6.26 24.29
C VAL A 11 7.52 -5.51 24.05
N GLY A 12 6.61 -5.52 25.02
CA GLY A 12 5.34 -4.79 24.92
C GLY A 12 5.54 -3.29 24.73
N GLY A 13 6.47 -2.69 25.49
CA GLY A 13 6.83 -1.27 25.34
C GLY A 13 7.43 -0.95 23.98
N LEU A 14 8.32 -1.82 23.47
CA LEU A 14 8.91 -1.64 22.14
C LEU A 14 7.86 -1.74 21.04
N VAL A 15 6.99 -2.76 21.08
CA VAL A 15 5.90 -2.94 20.10
C VAL A 15 4.91 -1.78 20.15
N ALA A 16 4.57 -1.30 21.34
CA ALA A 16 3.71 -0.13 21.51
C ALA A 16 4.34 1.13 20.91
N LEU A 17 5.64 1.36 21.13
CA LEU A 17 6.36 2.49 20.56
C LEU A 17 6.41 2.42 19.02
N VAL A 18 6.72 1.24 18.48
CA VAL A 18 6.73 1.02 17.02
C VAL A 18 5.33 1.21 16.43
N GLY A 19 4.30 0.65 17.07
CA GLY A 19 2.91 0.82 16.64
C GLY A 19 2.47 2.28 16.65
N ALA A 20 2.83 3.04 17.69
CA ALA A 20 2.57 4.46 17.77
C ALA A 20 3.28 5.24 16.66
N ALA A 21 4.55 4.93 16.38
CA ALA A 21 5.28 5.55 15.27
C ALA A 21 4.67 5.19 13.90
N CYS A 22 4.24 3.94 13.71
CA CYS A 22 3.61 3.47 12.48
C CYS A 22 2.19 4.00 12.27
N TYR A 23 1.52 4.52 13.32
CA TYR A 23 0.14 5.01 13.22
C TYR A 23 -0.01 6.07 12.11
N GLY A 24 0.89 7.04 12.04
CA GLY A 24 0.86 8.10 11.02
C GLY A 24 1.17 7.60 9.60
N ALA A 25 1.94 6.53 9.46
CA ALA A 25 2.36 6.01 8.15
C ALA A 25 1.36 5.01 7.56
N ILE A 26 0.62 4.29 8.40
CA ILE A 26 -0.26 3.20 7.98
C ILE A 26 -1.72 3.50 8.33
N VAL A 27 -2.02 3.72 9.61
CA VAL A 27 -3.41 3.78 10.09
C VAL A 27 -4.08 5.09 9.67
N TYR A 28 -3.40 6.22 9.86
CA TYR A 28 -3.96 7.53 9.51
C TYR A 28 -4.29 7.65 8.01
N PRO A 29 -3.39 7.28 7.06
CA PRO A 29 -3.70 7.33 5.63
C PRO A 29 -4.83 6.39 5.22
N MET A 30 -4.96 5.23 5.87
CA MET A 30 -6.06 4.31 5.62
C MET A 30 -7.42 4.90 6.02
N ASN A 31 -7.47 5.65 7.13
CA ASN A 31 -8.69 6.31 7.61
C ASN A 31 -9.01 7.62 6.86
N HIS A 32 -8.01 8.23 6.20
CA HIS A 32 -8.13 9.51 5.49
C HIS A 32 -7.89 9.34 3.98
N ALA A 33 -8.32 8.21 3.40
CA ALA A 33 -8.01 7.84 2.02
C ALA A 33 -8.37 8.91 0.99
N ALA A 34 -9.47 9.65 1.18
CA ALA A 34 -9.89 10.72 0.26
C ALA A 34 -8.92 11.91 0.24
N GLU A 35 -8.38 12.29 1.40
CA GLU A 35 -7.37 13.36 1.52
C GLU A 35 -6.08 12.95 0.82
N TYR A 36 -5.57 11.76 1.12
CA TYR A 36 -4.35 11.24 0.54
C TYR A 36 -4.47 10.98 -0.97
N ARG A 37 -5.66 10.62 -1.46
CA ARG A 37 -5.94 10.53 -2.90
C ARG A 37 -5.79 11.90 -3.57
N ARG A 38 -6.39 12.94 -3.02
CA ARG A 38 -6.27 14.33 -3.55
C ARG A 38 -4.82 14.80 -3.57
N ILE A 39 -4.10 14.61 -2.46
CA ILE A 39 -2.67 14.95 -2.36
C ILE A 39 -1.87 14.19 -3.44
N GLN A 40 -2.17 12.91 -3.66
CA GLN A 40 -1.50 12.10 -4.67
C GLN A 40 -1.80 12.59 -6.09
N GLU A 41 -3.05 12.92 -6.41
CA GLU A 41 -3.45 13.47 -7.71
C GLU A 41 -2.73 14.78 -8.02
N GLU A 42 -2.65 15.69 -7.04
CA GLU A 42 -1.95 16.97 -7.19
C GLU A 42 -0.44 16.77 -7.37
N THR A 43 0.18 15.94 -6.52
CA THR A 43 1.63 15.70 -6.55
C THR A 43 2.07 14.95 -7.81
N ARG A 44 1.19 14.11 -8.39
CA ARG A 44 1.50 13.29 -9.57
C ARG A 44 0.99 13.85 -10.90
N LYS A 45 0.39 15.05 -10.91
CA LYS A 45 -0.22 15.64 -12.11
C LYS A 45 0.73 15.82 -13.29
N ASN A 46 2.01 16.09 -13.02
CA ASN A 46 3.02 16.39 -14.05
C ASN A 46 4.13 15.33 -14.13
N ILE A 47 3.88 14.13 -13.59
CA ILE A 47 4.84 13.04 -13.51
C ILE A 47 4.48 12.00 -14.57
N ASP A 48 5.28 11.91 -15.64
CA ASP A 48 5.20 10.79 -16.58
C ASP A 48 5.81 9.55 -15.92
N ARG A 49 4.92 8.68 -15.43
CA ARG A 49 5.29 7.46 -14.68
C ARG A 49 6.04 6.46 -15.55
N GLU A 50 5.92 6.54 -16.87
CA GLU A 50 6.56 5.63 -17.82
C GLU A 50 7.99 6.08 -18.12
N GLN A 51 8.21 7.41 -18.20
CA GLN A 51 9.53 8.01 -18.41
C GLN A 51 10.42 7.95 -17.16
N ILE A 52 9.85 8.14 -15.97
CA ILE A 52 10.61 8.21 -14.72
C ILE A 52 11.00 6.82 -14.22
N GLN A 53 10.22 5.79 -14.57
CA GLN A 53 10.54 4.44 -14.14
C GLN A 53 11.69 3.86 -14.96
N PRO A 54 12.72 3.31 -14.30
CA PRO A 54 13.82 2.66 -15.00
C PRO A 54 13.30 1.57 -15.94
N GLY A 55 13.80 1.58 -17.18
CA GLY A 55 13.33 0.69 -18.24
C GLY A 55 13.41 -0.78 -17.82
N GLY A 56 12.27 -1.49 -17.97
CA GLY A 56 12.14 -2.92 -17.65
C GLY A 56 11.43 -3.22 -16.33
N MET A 57 11.12 -2.21 -15.49
CA MET A 57 10.31 -2.42 -14.29
C MET A 57 8.81 -2.22 -14.56
N ARG A 58 7.97 -3.00 -13.85
CA ARG A 58 6.51 -2.83 -13.91
C ARG A 58 6.13 -1.50 -13.28
N ILE A 59 5.35 -0.71 -14.02
CA ILE A 59 4.79 0.58 -13.56
C ILE A 59 4.16 0.39 -12.18
N TRP A 60 4.59 1.18 -11.18
CA TRP A 60 3.99 1.12 -9.85
C TRP A 60 2.47 1.26 -9.93
N SER A 61 1.78 0.26 -9.40
CA SER A 61 0.32 0.24 -9.35
C SER A 61 -0.17 1.39 -8.49
N ASP A 62 -1.14 2.12 -9.01
CA ASP A 62 -1.77 3.20 -8.28
C ASP A 62 -2.55 2.61 -7.09
N PRO A 63 -2.22 2.99 -5.83
CA PRO A 63 -2.80 2.39 -4.64
C PRO A 63 -4.30 2.71 -4.49
N PHE A 64 -4.82 3.71 -5.20
CA PHE A 64 -6.23 4.09 -5.17
C PHE A 64 -7.00 3.65 -6.43
N LYS A 65 -6.31 3.12 -7.45
CA LYS A 65 -6.98 2.60 -8.64
C LYS A 65 -7.77 1.35 -8.27
N GLU A 66 -9.03 1.34 -8.69
CA GLU A 66 -9.89 0.17 -8.52
C GLU A 66 -9.24 -1.05 -9.17
N ARG A 67 -9.26 -2.18 -8.47
CA ARG A 67 -8.84 -3.45 -9.05
C ARG A 67 -9.85 -3.82 -10.12
N VAL A 68 -9.51 -3.55 -11.37
CA VAL A 68 -10.23 -4.10 -12.52
C VAL A 68 -10.19 -5.62 -12.36
N LYS A 69 -11.35 -6.27 -12.35
CA LYS A 69 -11.44 -7.73 -12.46
C LYS A 69 -11.06 -8.08 -13.90
N GLU A 70 -9.77 -8.07 -14.18
CA GLU A 70 -9.28 -8.50 -15.48
C GLU A 70 -9.52 -10.01 -15.58
N GLU A 71 -10.21 -10.42 -16.64
CA GLU A 71 -10.38 -11.82 -16.98
C GLU A 71 -8.99 -12.49 -16.95
N PRO A 72 -8.82 -13.60 -16.21
CA PRO A 72 -7.52 -14.19 -16.07
C PRO A 72 -6.98 -14.62 -17.43
N LEU A 73 -5.67 -14.48 -17.62
CA LEU A 73 -5.01 -14.59 -18.92
C LEU A 73 -5.32 -15.89 -19.68
N PHE A 74 -5.63 -16.98 -18.96
CA PHE A 74 -6.01 -18.26 -19.57
C PHE A 74 -7.38 -18.22 -20.27
N ILE A 75 -8.37 -17.47 -19.74
CA ILE A 75 -9.67 -17.28 -20.41
C ILE A 75 -9.52 -16.36 -21.62
N GLN A 76 -8.68 -15.33 -21.51
CA GLN A 76 -8.42 -14.41 -22.62
C GLN A 76 -7.68 -15.09 -23.78
N ARG A 77 -6.77 -16.02 -23.50
CA ARG A 77 -6.10 -16.83 -24.53
C ARG A 77 -7.06 -17.80 -25.21
N ALA A 78 -7.97 -18.42 -24.47
CA ALA A 78 -8.96 -19.35 -25.04
C ALA A 78 -9.86 -18.65 -26.07
N ARG A 79 -10.42 -17.48 -25.72
CA ARG A 79 -11.30 -16.71 -26.61
C ARG A 79 -10.61 -16.16 -27.87
N LYS A 80 -9.30 -15.93 -27.81
CA LYS A 80 -8.52 -15.40 -28.95
C LYS A 80 -8.11 -16.50 -29.94
N GLN A 81 -8.28 -17.77 -29.57
CA GLN A 81 -8.00 -18.93 -30.42
C GLN A 81 -9.25 -19.61 -30.98
N GLU A 82 -10.44 -19.12 -30.60
CA GLU A 82 -11.72 -19.36 -31.28
C GLU A 82 -11.90 -18.33 -32.42
#